data_AF-A0A1E3JB36-F1
#
_entry.id   AF-A0A1E3JB36-F1
#
_cell.length_a   1.000
_cell.length_b   1.000
_cell.length_c   1.000
_cell.angle_alpha   90.00
_cell.angle_beta   90.00
_cell.angle_gamma   90.00
#
_symmetry.space_group_name_H-M   'P 1'
#
loop_
_entity.id
_entity.type
_entity.pdbx_description
1 polymer ?
#
loop_
_entity_poly.entity_id
_entity_poly.type
_entity_poly.pdbx_seq_one_letter_code
_entity_poly.pdbx_strand_id
1 'polypeptide(L)'
;MPAPSNRKGKSRATEEETVQAALPLGKQLAHTDKKVRDRAIAGLVAFVSQGSGEEEGSKYVPLEDKEMAKLWKGLFYCAPGFWMSDKPLVQQALATSLSDLLLLIAPSNPSDTFPAALAFLAGFWQAIVREWTGIDRLRMDKYYMLTRKYVNVTFRLLAREQWKEEKVAAVNDVLMKKGGPVGWEDRSVPESLANHLSDIYLEELDKVLALPEVTSQPPCPLAALLTPHTILLARTPTKTVHTRLMSSLFTPILTSLSLASSTPVADSERPAKRTKKEEPMYAHIVMHSTAKVGGKERSTPEELKGSVLRGMFNAAAHGGATEPNRRKIYKVWREEGGDDDDDDDEE
;
A
#
# COMPACT_ATOMS: atom_id res chain seq x y z
N MET A 1 47.40 -34.77 50.80
CA MET A 1 46.54 -33.66 51.29
C MET A 1 47.31 -32.36 51.14
N PRO A 2 46.70 -31.24 50.68
CA PRO A 2 45.54 -31.10 49.77
C PRO A 2 46.09 -31.01 48.32
N ALA A 3 45.59 -30.30 47.29
CA ALA A 3 44.26 -29.76 46.92
C ALA A 3 44.12 -29.78 45.37
N PRO A 4 42.92 -29.88 44.77
CA PRO A 4 42.75 -29.90 43.30
C PRO A 4 42.57 -28.51 42.67
N SER A 5 43.04 -28.37 41.41
CA SER A 5 42.89 -27.15 40.61
C SER A 5 41.46 -26.97 40.08
N ASN A 6 40.80 -25.88 40.49
CA ASN A 6 39.41 -25.61 40.14
C ASN A 6 39.30 -24.74 38.86
N ARG A 7 39.08 -25.38 37.70
CA ARG A 7 38.78 -24.68 36.44
C ARG A 7 37.33 -24.16 36.45
N LYS A 8 37.12 -22.91 36.88
CA LYS A 8 35.86 -22.20 36.63
C LYS A 8 35.64 -21.99 35.14
N GLY A 9 34.73 -22.75 34.54
CA GLY A 9 34.15 -22.43 33.24
C GLY A 9 33.42 -21.10 33.32
N LYS A 10 33.82 -20.13 32.48
CA LYS A 10 33.19 -18.81 32.43
C LYS A 10 31.98 -18.89 31.49
N SER A 11 30.80 -19.15 32.05
CA SER A 11 29.54 -19.17 31.32
C SER A 11 29.36 -17.84 30.58
N ARG A 12 29.33 -17.87 29.25
CA ARG A 12 29.09 -16.70 28.42
C ARG A 12 27.60 -16.38 28.49
N ALA A 13 27.24 -15.43 29.37
CA ALA A 13 25.92 -14.83 29.36
C ALA A 13 25.67 -14.19 27.98
N THR A 14 24.46 -14.38 27.46
CA THR A 14 24.00 -13.69 26.27
C THR A 14 23.65 -12.26 26.70
N GLU A 15 24.58 -11.33 26.54
CA GLU A 15 24.29 -9.91 26.71
C GLU A 15 23.34 -9.48 25.57
N GLU A 16 22.14 -9.07 25.94
CA GLU A 16 21.23 -8.36 25.03
C GLU A 16 21.79 -6.95 24.81
N GLU A 17 22.60 -6.78 23.77
CA GLU A 17 23.14 -5.48 23.35
C GLU A 17 21.98 -4.50 23.10
N THR A 18 21.87 -3.46 23.92
CA THR A 18 20.90 -2.38 23.73
C THR A 18 21.17 -1.67 22.40
N VAL A 19 20.18 -1.73 21.49
CA VAL A 19 20.33 -1.21 20.13
C VAL A 19 20.27 0.31 20.15
N GLN A 20 21.42 0.97 20.20
CA GLN A 20 21.50 2.43 20.14
C GLN A 20 20.95 2.98 18.83
N ALA A 21 20.01 3.92 18.94
CA ALA A 21 19.33 4.59 17.83
C ALA A 21 20.23 5.67 17.18
N ALA A 22 21.26 5.25 16.43
CA ALA A 22 22.19 6.15 15.74
C ALA A 22 22.26 5.87 14.24
N LEU A 23 21.87 6.86 13.42
CA LEU A 23 22.16 6.88 11.99
C LEU A 23 23.66 7.26 11.81
N PRO A 24 24.47 6.37 11.18
CA PRO A 24 24.24 6.01 9.78
C PRO A 24 24.26 4.49 9.54
N LEU A 25 23.09 3.86 9.67
CA LEU A 25 22.87 2.42 9.46
C LEU A 25 23.07 1.94 8.01
N GLY A 26 23.27 2.85 7.05
CA GLY A 26 23.32 2.52 5.63
C GLY A 26 24.35 1.43 5.24
N LYS A 27 25.58 1.52 5.76
CA LYS A 27 26.61 0.48 5.54
C LYS A 27 26.21 -0.88 6.13
N GLN A 28 25.36 -0.91 7.15
CA GLN A 28 24.90 -2.14 7.79
C GLN A 28 23.71 -2.75 7.02
N LEU A 29 22.77 -1.92 6.55
CA LEU A 29 21.70 -2.30 5.61
C LEU A 29 22.25 -2.84 4.27
N ALA A 30 23.49 -2.48 3.91
CA ALA A 30 24.24 -2.99 2.76
C ALA A 30 24.71 -4.43 2.90
N HIS A 31 24.92 -4.87 4.13
CA HIS A 31 25.92 -5.88 4.41
C HIS A 31 25.51 -7.25 3.85
N THR A 32 26.47 -8.05 3.38
CA THR A 32 26.18 -9.36 2.78
C THR A 32 25.61 -10.35 3.79
N ASP A 33 26.11 -10.32 5.03
CA ASP A 33 25.54 -11.07 6.16
C ASP A 33 24.13 -10.56 6.51
N LYS A 34 23.15 -11.48 6.53
CA LYS A 34 21.77 -11.23 6.95
C LYS A 34 21.71 -10.66 8.37
N LYS A 35 22.52 -11.16 9.31
CA LYS A 35 22.46 -10.74 10.73
C LYS A 35 22.77 -9.26 10.92
N VAL A 36 23.71 -8.73 10.12
CA VAL A 36 24.07 -7.31 10.15
C VAL A 36 22.95 -6.44 9.57
N ARG A 37 22.27 -6.91 8.50
CA ARG A 37 21.09 -6.21 7.96
C ARG A 37 19.90 -6.26 8.94
N ASP A 38 19.63 -7.42 9.53
CA ASP A 38 18.53 -7.60 10.50
C ASP A 38 18.71 -6.67 11.71
N ARG A 39 19.95 -6.56 12.25
CA ARG A 39 20.29 -5.63 13.33
C ARG A 39 20.08 -4.17 12.92
N ALA A 40 20.45 -3.80 11.69
CA ALA A 40 20.26 -2.46 11.17
C ALA A 40 18.77 -2.11 10.95
N ILE A 41 17.96 -3.08 10.51
CA ILE A 41 16.51 -2.96 10.44
C ILE A 41 15.91 -2.79 11.84
N ALA A 42 16.36 -3.57 12.83
CA ALA A 42 15.90 -3.43 14.22
C ALA A 42 16.25 -2.05 14.83
N GLY A 43 17.47 -1.55 14.59
CA GLY A 43 17.86 -0.19 15.03
C GLY A 43 17.07 0.92 14.33
N LEU A 44 16.66 0.71 13.09
CA LEU A 44 15.78 1.61 12.36
C LEU A 44 14.34 1.59 12.91
N VAL A 45 13.80 0.41 13.26
CA VAL A 45 12.51 0.29 13.96
C VAL A 45 12.56 1.05 15.28
N ALA A 46 13.61 0.85 16.09
CA ALA A 46 13.77 1.54 17.37
C ALA A 46 13.82 3.07 17.20
N PHE A 47 14.64 3.57 16.27
CA PHE A 47 14.75 5.01 15.97
C PHE A 47 13.42 5.63 15.53
N VAL A 48 12.69 4.98 14.60
CA VAL A 48 11.39 5.51 14.13
C VAL A 48 10.30 5.38 15.21
N SER A 49 10.38 4.36 16.07
CA SER A 49 9.41 4.17 17.17
C SER A 49 9.62 5.16 18.33
N GLN A 50 10.85 5.61 18.56
CA GLN A 50 11.17 6.68 19.51
C GLN A 50 10.61 8.03 19.04
N GLY A 51 10.70 8.32 17.74
CA GLY A 51 10.26 9.59 17.17
C GLY A 51 11.19 10.75 17.54
N SER A 52 10.65 11.97 17.53
CA SER A 52 11.36 13.21 17.91
C SER A 52 11.05 13.69 19.33
N GLY A 53 10.26 12.93 20.10
CA GLY A 53 9.95 13.24 21.50
C GLY A 53 11.07 12.82 22.44
N GLU A 54 11.54 13.73 23.30
CA GLU A 54 12.68 13.50 24.20
C GLU A 54 12.31 12.85 25.55
N GLU A 55 11.00 12.74 25.89
CA GLU A 55 10.54 12.32 27.23
C GLU A 55 9.68 11.05 27.24
N GLU A 56 10.04 10.10 28.12
CA GLU A 56 9.22 8.91 28.43
C GLU A 56 7.84 9.31 28.97
N GLY A 57 6.78 8.86 28.29
CA GLY A 57 5.39 9.14 28.66
C GLY A 57 4.75 10.34 27.93
N SER A 58 5.52 11.09 27.14
CA SER A 58 4.97 12.08 26.21
C SER A 58 4.25 11.42 25.02
N LYS A 59 3.31 12.13 24.39
CA LYS A 59 2.64 11.69 23.16
C LYS A 59 3.67 11.61 22.02
N TYR A 60 3.65 10.54 21.23
CA TYR A 60 4.59 10.37 20.11
C TYR A 60 4.57 11.59 19.18
N VAL A 61 5.76 12.14 18.94
CA VAL A 61 5.99 13.18 17.94
C VAL A 61 6.69 12.54 16.75
N PRO A 62 6.11 12.57 15.54
CA PRO A 62 6.80 12.13 14.33
C PRO A 62 8.09 12.93 14.09
N LEU A 63 9.08 12.30 13.47
CA LEU A 63 10.27 13.00 12.95
C LEU A 63 9.85 14.16 12.04
N GLU A 64 10.56 15.28 12.07
CA GLU A 64 10.26 16.40 11.17
C GLU A 64 10.35 15.96 9.70
N ASP A 65 9.59 16.58 8.80
CA ASP A 65 9.65 16.32 7.35
C ASP A 65 11.08 16.34 6.79
N LYS A 66 11.94 17.22 7.31
CA LYS A 66 13.37 17.32 6.92
C LYS A 66 14.18 16.12 7.39
N GLU A 67 13.90 15.58 8.57
CA GLU A 67 14.58 14.42 9.14
C GLU A 67 14.09 13.13 8.50
N MET A 68 12.78 13.00 8.33
CA MET A 68 12.14 11.94 7.55
C MET A 68 12.69 11.93 6.11
N ALA A 69 12.83 13.09 5.45
CA ALA A 69 13.44 13.19 4.13
C ALA A 69 14.94 12.82 4.10
N LYS A 70 15.72 13.17 5.14
CA LYS A 70 17.12 12.70 5.28
C LYS A 70 17.19 11.19 5.48
N LEU A 71 16.34 10.63 6.34
CA LEU A 71 16.23 9.20 6.60
C LEU A 71 15.91 8.47 5.31
N TRP A 72 14.87 8.88 4.59
CA TRP A 72 14.49 8.26 3.32
C TRP A 72 15.49 8.47 2.20
N LYS A 73 16.21 9.60 2.14
CA LYS A 73 17.36 9.75 1.24
C LYS A 73 18.46 8.74 1.59
N GLY A 74 18.69 8.52 2.88
CA GLY A 74 19.55 7.46 3.41
C GLY A 74 19.07 6.05 3.05
N LEU A 75 17.77 5.76 3.10
CA LEU A 75 17.24 4.44 2.71
C LEU A 75 17.25 4.25 1.19
N PHE A 76 16.98 5.30 0.40
CA PHE A 76 16.93 5.24 -1.04
C PHE A 76 18.32 5.01 -1.68
N TYR A 77 19.32 5.78 -1.24
CA TYR A 77 20.69 5.72 -1.78
C TYR A 77 21.65 4.89 -0.92
N CYS A 78 21.56 5.07 0.40
CA CYS A 78 22.49 4.46 1.35
C CYS A 78 21.95 3.18 1.98
N ALA A 79 20.84 2.58 1.52
CA ALA A 79 20.62 1.14 1.64
C ALA A 79 21.17 0.47 0.37
N PRO A 80 22.47 0.11 0.33
CA PRO A 80 23.15 -0.37 -0.86
C PRO A 80 22.72 -1.80 -1.22
N GLY A 81 21.95 -2.46 -0.36
CA GLY A 81 21.18 -3.66 -0.71
C GLY A 81 20.10 -3.40 -1.79
N PHE A 82 19.76 -2.14 -2.07
CA PHE A 82 18.93 -1.72 -3.20
C PHE A 82 19.76 -1.06 -4.30
N TRP A 83 20.33 0.12 -4.09
CA TRP A 83 21.02 0.85 -5.17
C TRP A 83 22.24 0.10 -5.75
N MET A 84 22.99 -0.61 -4.90
CA MET A 84 24.28 -1.26 -5.21
C MET A 84 24.26 -2.80 -5.15
N SER A 85 23.10 -3.45 -4.98
CA SER A 85 23.01 -4.91 -4.95
C SER A 85 22.47 -5.44 -6.27
N ASP A 86 23.21 -6.39 -6.85
CA ASP A 86 22.87 -7.02 -8.12
C ASP A 86 22.26 -8.42 -7.95
N LYS A 87 22.01 -8.86 -6.70
CA LYS A 87 21.49 -10.21 -6.39
C LYS A 87 19.97 -10.18 -6.17
N PRO A 88 19.13 -10.76 -7.06
CA PRO A 88 17.67 -10.63 -6.98
C PRO A 88 17.05 -11.11 -5.66
N LEU A 89 17.53 -12.23 -5.10
CA LEU A 89 17.03 -12.74 -3.81
C LEU A 89 17.36 -11.80 -2.63
N VAL A 90 18.47 -11.07 -2.69
CA VAL A 90 18.86 -10.09 -1.66
C VAL A 90 18.00 -8.83 -1.78
N GLN A 91 17.73 -8.38 -3.01
CA GLN A 91 16.80 -7.28 -3.29
C GLN A 91 15.39 -7.61 -2.77
N GLN A 92 14.86 -8.80 -3.09
CA GLN A 92 13.55 -9.26 -2.61
C GLN A 92 13.46 -9.31 -1.07
N ALA A 93 14.45 -9.93 -0.42
CA ALA A 93 14.48 -10.03 1.04
C ALA A 93 14.55 -8.65 1.69
N LEU A 94 15.39 -7.74 1.19
CA LEU A 94 15.49 -6.38 1.72
C LEU A 94 14.23 -5.56 1.43
N ALA A 95 13.59 -5.73 0.28
CA ALA A 95 12.32 -5.05 -0.05
C ALA A 95 11.24 -5.39 0.98
N THR A 96 11.11 -6.68 1.32
CA THR A 96 10.23 -7.16 2.38
C THR A 96 10.65 -6.62 3.75
N SER A 97 11.93 -6.72 4.15
CA SER A 97 12.37 -6.19 5.46
C SER A 97 12.18 -4.68 5.61
N LEU A 98 12.31 -3.91 4.52
CA LEU A 98 12.03 -2.47 4.52
C LEU A 98 10.52 -2.18 4.55
N SER A 99 9.69 -2.90 3.79
CA SER A 99 8.24 -2.68 3.82
C SER A 99 7.65 -3.05 5.18
N ASP A 100 8.09 -4.18 5.76
CA ASP A 100 7.58 -4.68 7.04
C ASP A 100 7.88 -3.74 8.22
N LEU A 101 8.81 -2.77 8.08
CA LEU A 101 9.01 -1.68 9.05
C LEU A 101 7.68 -1.00 9.43
N LEU A 102 6.76 -0.81 8.47
CA LEU A 102 5.44 -0.20 8.74
C LEU A 102 4.62 -0.97 9.78
N LEU A 103 4.79 -2.29 9.87
CA LEU A 103 4.09 -3.14 10.83
C LEU A 103 4.86 -3.31 12.15
N LEU A 104 6.18 -3.11 12.11
CA LEU A 104 7.11 -3.27 13.23
C LEU A 104 7.33 -2.00 14.06
N ILE A 105 7.06 -0.81 13.51
CA ILE A 105 7.07 0.46 14.27
C ILE A 105 6.09 0.33 15.44
N ALA A 106 6.61 0.51 16.66
CA ALA A 106 5.90 0.30 17.92
C ALA A 106 6.36 1.36 18.96
N PRO A 107 5.78 2.58 18.92
CA PRO A 107 6.02 3.60 19.93
C PRO A 107 5.59 3.16 21.33
N SER A 108 6.11 3.81 22.37
CA SER A 108 5.83 3.49 23.78
C SER A 108 4.34 3.50 24.13
N ASN A 109 3.54 4.29 23.43
CA ASN A 109 2.08 4.28 23.52
C ASN A 109 1.46 3.56 22.30
N PRO A 110 0.73 2.45 22.49
CA PRO A 110 0.08 1.72 21.41
C PRO A 110 -0.86 2.55 20.53
N SER A 111 -1.49 3.62 21.03
CA SER A 111 -2.35 4.49 20.20
C SER A 111 -1.60 5.19 19.07
N ASP A 112 -0.30 5.40 19.25
CA ASP A 112 0.52 6.20 18.36
C ASP A 112 1.20 5.37 17.26
N THR A 113 1.09 4.04 17.34
CA THR A 113 1.58 3.07 16.35
C THR A 113 1.13 3.38 14.93
N PHE A 114 -0.15 3.67 14.72
CA PHE A 114 -0.68 4.01 13.39
C PHE A 114 -0.20 5.39 12.89
N PRO A 115 -0.32 6.49 13.66
CA PRO A 115 0.31 7.77 13.30
C PRO A 115 1.79 7.67 12.93
N ALA A 116 2.59 6.90 13.67
CA ALA A 116 4.00 6.68 13.39
C ALA A 116 4.24 5.94 12.06
N ALA A 117 3.53 4.83 11.84
CA ALA A 117 3.58 4.09 10.58
C ALA A 117 3.10 4.93 9.37
N LEU A 118 2.07 5.76 9.55
CA LEU A 118 1.53 6.65 8.53
C LEU A 118 2.50 7.78 8.16
N ALA A 119 3.19 8.37 9.15
CA ALA A 119 4.23 9.36 8.90
C ALA A 119 5.42 8.76 8.13
N PHE A 120 5.83 7.54 8.49
CA PHE A 120 6.87 6.81 7.78
C PHE A 120 6.46 6.46 6.33
N LEU A 121 5.22 6.03 6.10
CA LEU A 121 4.63 5.81 4.77
C LEU A 121 4.56 7.10 3.93
N ALA A 122 4.22 8.24 4.54
CA ALA A 122 4.25 9.53 3.85
C ALA A 122 5.66 9.91 3.39
N GLY A 123 6.66 9.70 4.26
CA GLY A 123 8.07 9.89 3.91
C GLY A 123 8.54 8.98 2.76
N PHE A 124 8.10 7.72 2.74
CA PHE A 124 8.37 6.79 1.64
C PHE A 124 7.87 7.36 0.32
N TRP A 125 6.59 7.74 0.25
CA TRP A 125 5.99 8.24 -0.99
C TRP A 125 6.64 9.54 -1.48
N GLN A 126 6.90 10.50 -0.59
CA GLN A 126 7.61 11.73 -0.93
C GLN A 126 9.01 11.46 -1.49
N ALA A 127 9.73 10.48 -0.94
CA ALA A 127 11.05 10.10 -1.44
C ALA A 127 10.97 9.37 -2.79
N ILE A 128 10.01 8.46 -2.96
CA ILE A 128 9.76 7.79 -4.24
C ILE A 128 9.42 8.83 -5.32
N VAL A 129 8.41 9.68 -5.11
CA VAL A 129 8.01 10.72 -6.08
C VAL A 129 9.19 11.61 -6.48
N ARG A 130 10.00 12.06 -5.52
CA ARG A 130 11.15 12.94 -5.76
C ARG A 130 12.23 12.29 -6.62
N GLU A 131 12.58 11.03 -6.36
CA GLU A 131 13.75 10.38 -6.96
C GLU A 131 13.41 9.53 -8.20
N TRP A 132 12.13 9.21 -8.45
CA TRP A 132 11.69 8.22 -9.44
C TRP A 132 12.15 8.51 -10.87
N THR A 133 12.17 9.78 -11.29
CA THR A 133 12.66 10.19 -12.63
C THR A 133 14.18 10.09 -12.76
N GLY A 134 14.92 10.04 -11.64
CA GLY A 134 16.37 9.85 -11.59
C GLY A 134 16.81 8.39 -11.55
N ILE A 135 15.88 7.43 -11.50
CA ILE A 135 16.19 5.99 -11.55
C ILE A 135 16.45 5.58 -12.99
N ASP A 136 17.61 4.99 -13.25
CA ASP A 136 17.94 4.46 -14.58
C ASP A 136 17.25 3.11 -14.86
N ARG A 137 17.17 2.76 -16.14
CA ARG A 137 16.46 1.57 -16.63
C ARG A 137 16.97 0.25 -16.00
N LEU A 138 18.24 0.12 -15.64
CA LEU A 138 18.78 -1.11 -15.03
C LEU A 138 18.41 -1.23 -13.55
N ARG A 139 17.96 -0.14 -12.92
CA ARG A 139 17.55 -0.10 -11.51
C ARG A 139 16.04 -0.08 -11.32
N MET A 140 15.22 0.15 -12.35
CA MET A 140 13.77 0.27 -12.22
C MET A 140 13.08 -0.97 -11.60
N ASP A 141 13.42 -2.19 -12.02
CA ASP A 141 12.70 -3.41 -11.62
C ASP A 141 12.65 -3.65 -10.11
N LYS A 142 13.74 -3.33 -9.40
CA LYS A 142 13.78 -3.40 -7.93
C LYS A 142 12.91 -2.32 -7.31
N TYR A 143 12.88 -1.09 -7.82
CA TYR A 143 11.99 -0.04 -7.30
C TYR A 143 10.52 -0.34 -7.57
N TYR A 144 10.16 -0.91 -8.73
CA TYR A 144 8.81 -1.45 -8.98
C TYR A 144 8.42 -2.51 -7.94
N MET A 145 9.34 -3.42 -7.59
CA MET A 145 9.16 -4.41 -6.54
C MET A 145 9.02 -3.78 -5.15
N LEU A 146 9.82 -2.76 -4.82
CA LEU A 146 9.73 -2.04 -3.55
C LEU A 146 8.36 -1.36 -3.40
N THR A 147 7.92 -0.60 -4.41
CA THR A 147 6.59 0.01 -4.44
C THR A 147 5.49 -1.05 -4.27
N ARG A 148 5.62 -2.21 -4.93
CA ARG A 148 4.70 -3.34 -4.77
C ARG A 148 4.66 -3.87 -3.33
N LYS A 149 5.80 -3.99 -2.65
CA LYS A 149 5.87 -4.39 -1.24
C LYS A 149 5.25 -3.34 -0.30
N TYR A 150 5.46 -2.05 -0.56
CA TYR A 150 4.85 -0.98 0.26
C TYR A 150 3.33 -0.90 0.08
N VAL A 151 2.80 -1.10 -1.13
CA VAL A 151 1.35 -1.20 -1.36
C VAL A 151 0.77 -2.40 -0.59
N ASN A 152 1.38 -3.59 -0.71
CA ASN A 152 0.97 -4.78 0.05
C ASN A 152 0.94 -4.53 1.57
N VAL A 153 2.04 -4.00 2.13
CA VAL A 153 2.11 -3.75 3.57
C VAL A 153 1.17 -2.62 4.02
N THR A 154 0.86 -1.64 3.17
CA THR A 154 -0.16 -0.63 3.46
C THR A 154 -1.54 -1.27 3.65
N PHE A 155 -1.91 -2.25 2.82
CA PHE A 155 -3.15 -3.00 3.01
C PHE A 155 -3.11 -3.87 4.28
N ARG A 156 -1.97 -4.51 4.60
CA ARG A 156 -1.79 -5.27 5.86
C ARG A 156 -1.90 -4.38 7.09
N LEU A 157 -1.42 -3.13 7.02
CA LEU A 157 -1.56 -2.13 8.07
C LEU A 157 -3.05 -1.76 8.24
N LEU A 158 -3.77 -1.47 7.15
CA LEU A 158 -5.21 -1.19 7.21
C LEU A 158 -6.03 -2.37 7.75
N ALA A 159 -5.67 -3.60 7.38
CA ALA A 159 -6.26 -4.82 7.92
C ALA A 159 -6.01 -4.94 9.45
N ARG A 160 -4.77 -4.70 9.92
CA ARG A 160 -4.46 -4.65 11.36
C ARG A 160 -5.31 -3.63 12.11
N GLU A 161 -5.58 -2.48 11.49
CA GLU A 161 -6.49 -1.44 12.02
C GLU A 161 -7.99 -1.72 11.75
N GLN A 162 -8.34 -2.93 11.29
CA GLN A 162 -9.70 -3.41 11.00
C GLN A 162 -10.48 -2.55 9.98
N TRP A 163 -9.76 -1.98 9.00
CA TRP A 163 -10.32 -1.15 7.93
C TRP A 163 -11.17 0.04 8.40
N LYS A 164 -10.92 0.54 9.62
CA LYS A 164 -11.61 1.71 10.18
C LYS A 164 -11.55 2.89 9.22
N GLU A 165 -12.70 3.54 9.03
CA GLU A 165 -12.90 4.65 8.09
C GLU A 165 -11.84 5.74 8.22
N GLU A 166 -11.61 6.26 9.43
CA GLU A 166 -10.57 7.25 9.74
C GLU A 166 -9.17 6.84 9.27
N LYS A 167 -8.86 5.54 9.33
CA LYS A 167 -7.54 4.98 9.00
C LYS A 167 -7.38 4.79 7.49
N VAL A 168 -8.45 4.35 6.82
CA VAL A 168 -8.53 4.28 5.35
C VAL A 168 -8.43 5.69 4.76
N ALA A 169 -9.19 6.66 5.29
CA ALA A 169 -9.12 8.06 4.89
C ALA A 169 -7.70 8.64 5.08
N ALA A 170 -7.09 8.45 6.24
CA ALA A 170 -5.74 8.96 6.50
C ALA A 170 -4.66 8.35 5.57
N VAL A 171 -4.80 7.09 5.14
CA VAL A 171 -3.93 6.48 4.11
C VAL A 171 -4.22 7.07 2.72
N ASN A 172 -5.48 7.27 2.36
CA ASN A 172 -5.87 7.91 1.11
C ASN A 172 -5.31 9.34 1.00
N ASP A 173 -5.37 10.13 2.08
CA ASP A 173 -4.79 11.46 2.16
C ASP A 173 -3.26 11.43 1.92
N VAL A 174 -2.57 10.43 2.47
CA VAL A 174 -1.13 10.22 2.20
C VAL A 174 -0.85 9.90 0.73
N LEU A 175 -1.77 9.20 0.05
CA LEU A 175 -1.63 8.87 -1.37
C LEU A 175 -1.91 10.08 -2.29
N MET A 176 -2.86 10.94 -1.91
CA MET A 176 -3.36 12.06 -2.72
C MET A 176 -2.67 13.41 -2.47
N LYS A 177 -2.13 13.65 -1.27
CA LYS A 177 -1.48 14.93 -0.92
C LYS A 177 -0.22 15.19 -1.76
N LYS A 178 0.31 16.41 -1.67
CA LYS A 178 1.57 16.81 -2.31
C LYS A 178 2.71 15.83 -1.96
N GLY A 179 3.43 15.35 -2.98
CA GLY A 179 4.42 14.27 -2.84
C GLY A 179 3.86 12.85 -2.64
N GLY A 180 2.54 12.66 -2.73
CA GLY A 180 1.90 11.34 -2.84
C GLY A 180 1.89 10.83 -4.29
N PRO A 181 1.87 9.50 -4.51
CA PRO A 181 2.05 8.88 -5.83
C PRO A 181 0.88 9.06 -6.81
N VAL A 182 -0.28 9.57 -6.34
CA VAL A 182 -1.49 9.77 -7.16
C VAL A 182 -2.05 11.20 -7.07
N GLY A 183 -1.25 12.16 -6.57
CA GLY A 183 -1.63 13.58 -6.57
C GLY A 183 -1.68 14.15 -8.00
N TRP A 184 -2.87 14.56 -8.47
CA TRP A 184 -3.07 15.10 -9.83
C TRP A 184 -2.60 16.56 -10.00
N GLU A 185 -2.45 17.29 -8.89
CA GLU A 185 -2.06 18.72 -8.89
C GLU A 185 -0.54 18.91 -8.93
N ASP A 186 0.20 17.91 -8.42
CA ASP A 186 1.64 17.96 -8.29
C ASP A 186 2.31 17.41 -9.55
N ARG A 187 2.73 18.32 -10.43
CA ARG A 187 3.45 17.98 -11.67
C ARG A 187 4.80 17.27 -11.46
N SER A 188 5.28 17.15 -10.22
CA SER A 188 6.46 16.33 -9.93
C SER A 188 6.14 14.83 -9.86
N VAL A 189 4.87 14.45 -9.69
CA VAL A 189 4.41 13.04 -9.66
C VAL A 189 4.56 12.40 -11.04
N PRO A 190 5.43 11.40 -11.24
CA PRO A 190 5.65 10.85 -12.57
C PRO A 190 4.52 9.92 -13.00
N GLU A 191 4.05 10.05 -14.24
CA GLU A 191 2.96 9.24 -14.79
C GLU A 191 3.25 7.73 -14.71
N SER A 192 4.51 7.31 -14.87
CA SER A 192 4.93 5.91 -14.76
C SER A 192 4.77 5.33 -13.35
N LEU A 193 4.82 6.17 -12.30
CA LEU A 193 4.55 5.75 -10.92
C LEU A 193 3.05 5.49 -10.73
N ALA A 194 2.19 6.44 -11.13
CA ALA A 194 0.74 6.28 -11.05
C ALA A 194 0.22 5.10 -11.90
N ASN A 195 0.80 4.90 -13.10
CA ASN A 195 0.53 3.75 -13.95
C ASN A 195 0.92 2.43 -13.26
N HIS A 196 2.12 2.35 -12.65
CA HIS A 196 2.55 1.16 -11.92
C HIS A 196 1.66 0.88 -10.70
N LEU A 197 1.27 1.91 -9.93
CA LEU A 197 0.32 1.73 -8.83
C LEU A 197 -0.99 1.13 -9.31
N SER A 198 -1.53 1.64 -10.43
CA SER A 198 -2.76 1.12 -11.06
C SER A 198 -2.66 -0.35 -11.44
N ASP A 199 -1.47 -0.83 -11.82
CA ASP A 199 -1.22 -2.22 -12.23
C ASP A 199 -1.15 -3.20 -11.05
N ILE A 200 -0.64 -2.74 -9.91
CA ILE A 200 -0.39 -3.60 -8.75
C ILE A 200 -1.52 -3.56 -7.71
N TYR A 201 -2.38 -2.54 -7.73
CA TYR A 201 -3.28 -2.24 -6.62
C TYR A 201 -4.21 -3.42 -6.28
N LEU A 202 -4.94 -3.94 -7.28
CA LEU A 202 -5.84 -5.06 -7.11
C LEU A 202 -5.09 -6.37 -6.81
N GLU A 203 -3.96 -6.60 -7.50
CA GLU A 203 -3.15 -7.80 -7.29
C GLU A 203 -2.53 -7.89 -5.89
N GLU A 204 -2.24 -6.78 -5.24
CA GLU A 204 -1.73 -6.76 -3.87
C GLU A 204 -2.86 -6.72 -2.82
N LEU A 205 -4.00 -6.11 -3.15
CA LEU A 205 -5.18 -6.14 -2.27
C LEU A 205 -5.74 -7.57 -2.15
N ASP A 206 -5.95 -8.25 -3.28
CA ASP A 206 -6.45 -9.62 -3.31
C ASP A 206 -5.55 -10.60 -2.52
N LYS A 207 -4.22 -10.47 -2.68
CA LYS A 207 -3.22 -11.23 -1.88
C LYS A 207 -3.32 -10.99 -0.38
N VAL A 208 -3.65 -9.78 0.05
CA VAL A 208 -3.78 -9.46 1.49
C VAL A 208 -5.10 -9.97 2.04
N LEU A 209 -6.19 -9.88 1.28
CA LEU A 209 -7.49 -10.45 1.65
C LEU A 209 -7.47 -12.00 1.67
N ALA A 210 -6.60 -12.62 0.88
CA ALA A 210 -6.32 -14.05 0.90
C ALA A 210 -5.59 -14.55 2.17
N LEU A 211 -5.03 -13.66 2.99
CA LEU A 211 -4.34 -14.05 4.21
C LEU A 211 -5.35 -14.50 5.28
N PRO A 212 -5.19 -15.69 5.91
CA PRO A 212 -6.12 -16.18 6.94
C PRO A 212 -6.29 -15.23 8.14
N GLU A 213 -5.24 -14.47 8.45
CA GLU A 213 -5.25 -13.43 9.50
C GLU A 213 -6.17 -12.24 9.18
N VAL A 214 -6.48 -12.01 7.89
CA VAL A 214 -7.35 -10.94 7.39
C VAL A 214 -8.75 -11.45 7.07
N THR A 215 -8.90 -12.68 6.57
CA THR A 215 -10.20 -13.29 6.25
C THR A 215 -11.18 -13.33 7.44
N SER A 216 -10.67 -13.36 8.67
CA SER A 216 -11.44 -13.36 9.93
C SER A 216 -11.78 -11.96 10.48
N GLN A 217 -11.31 -10.90 9.83
CA GLN A 217 -11.50 -9.50 10.25
C GLN A 217 -12.73 -8.86 9.58
N PRO A 218 -13.14 -7.63 9.98
CA PRO A 218 -14.15 -6.88 9.25
C PRO A 218 -13.82 -6.73 7.76
N PRO A 219 -14.83 -6.68 6.88
CA PRO A 219 -14.63 -6.64 5.44
C PRO A 219 -14.00 -5.32 4.97
N CYS A 220 -13.26 -5.39 3.86
CA CYS A 220 -12.58 -4.24 3.28
C CYS A 220 -13.57 -3.29 2.55
N PRO A 221 -13.66 -2.00 2.92
CA PRO A 221 -14.55 -1.03 2.27
C PRO A 221 -13.98 -0.64 0.90
N LEU A 222 -14.35 -1.40 -0.13
CA LEU A 222 -13.68 -1.37 -1.44
C LEU A 222 -13.72 0.02 -2.10
N ALA A 223 -14.89 0.64 -2.19
CA ALA A 223 -15.03 1.96 -2.81
C ALA A 223 -14.22 3.03 -2.07
N ALA A 224 -14.24 3.01 -0.74
CA ALA A 224 -13.48 3.95 0.08
C ALA A 224 -11.96 3.79 -0.10
N LEU A 225 -11.47 2.55 -0.24
CA LEU A 225 -10.06 2.27 -0.52
C LEU A 225 -9.65 2.71 -1.93
N LEU A 226 -10.54 2.59 -2.92
CA LEU A 226 -10.28 3.00 -4.31
C LEU A 226 -10.33 4.53 -4.53
N THR A 227 -10.90 5.31 -3.61
CA THR A 227 -11.06 6.77 -3.69
C THR A 227 -9.89 7.54 -4.32
N PRO A 228 -8.60 7.31 -3.97
CA PRO A 228 -7.48 8.02 -4.60
C PRO A 228 -7.37 7.79 -6.12
N HIS A 229 -7.60 6.56 -6.56
CA HIS A 229 -7.57 6.18 -7.97
C HIS A 229 -8.81 6.69 -8.71
N THR A 230 -9.95 6.74 -8.03
CA THR A 230 -11.22 7.23 -8.55
C THR A 230 -11.19 8.75 -8.77
N ILE A 231 -10.63 9.51 -7.83
CA ILE A 231 -10.43 10.96 -7.98
C ILE A 231 -9.36 11.24 -9.05
N LEU A 232 -8.25 10.48 -9.09
CA LEU A 232 -7.25 10.60 -10.15
C LEU A 232 -7.85 10.32 -11.54
N LEU A 233 -8.74 9.32 -11.68
CA LEU A 233 -9.41 9.00 -12.95
C LEU A 233 -10.21 10.21 -13.48
N ALA A 234 -10.98 10.87 -12.62
CA ALA A 234 -11.76 12.04 -12.99
C ALA A 234 -10.88 13.27 -13.29
N ARG A 235 -9.84 13.51 -12.48
CA ARG A 235 -9.06 14.76 -12.51
C ARG A 235 -7.79 14.73 -13.36
N THR A 236 -7.27 13.56 -13.75
CA THR A 236 -5.98 13.48 -14.47
C THR A 236 -6.02 14.20 -15.83
N PRO A 237 -5.04 15.08 -16.13
CA PRO A 237 -4.93 15.68 -17.46
C PRO A 237 -4.38 14.69 -18.50
N THR A 238 -3.72 13.61 -18.08
CA THR A 238 -3.02 12.70 -18.98
C THR A 238 -3.91 11.55 -19.41
N LYS A 239 -4.18 11.47 -20.73
CA LYS A 239 -4.91 10.36 -21.35
C LYS A 239 -4.32 8.98 -21.01
N THR A 240 -3.00 8.84 -21.01
CA THR A 240 -2.29 7.60 -20.67
C THR A 240 -2.66 7.08 -19.28
N VAL A 241 -2.63 7.96 -18.26
CA VAL A 241 -2.96 7.60 -16.87
C VAL A 241 -4.44 7.21 -16.75
N HIS A 242 -5.36 7.97 -17.37
CA HIS A 242 -6.77 7.58 -17.41
C HIS A 242 -6.98 6.22 -18.10
N THR A 243 -6.32 5.96 -19.23
CA THR A 243 -6.44 4.68 -19.93
C THR A 243 -5.88 3.55 -19.08
N ARG A 244 -4.77 3.77 -18.35
CA ARG A 244 -4.18 2.74 -17.48
C ARG A 244 -5.07 2.42 -16.28
N LEU A 245 -5.60 3.44 -15.60
CA LEU A 245 -6.56 3.28 -14.51
C LEU A 245 -7.79 2.45 -14.94
N MET A 246 -8.35 2.74 -16.12
CA MET A 246 -9.45 1.93 -16.65
C MET A 246 -9.01 0.49 -16.94
N SER A 247 -7.93 0.30 -17.70
CA SER A 247 -7.52 -1.03 -18.18
C SER A 247 -6.99 -1.97 -17.09
N SER A 248 -6.39 -1.42 -16.04
CA SER A 248 -5.66 -2.18 -15.02
C SER A 248 -6.39 -2.26 -13.68
N LEU A 249 -7.28 -1.30 -13.38
CA LEU A 249 -8.01 -1.23 -12.12
C LEU A 249 -9.53 -1.29 -12.34
N PHE A 250 -10.15 -0.30 -12.96
CA PHE A 250 -11.62 -0.20 -12.98
C PHE A 250 -12.30 -1.28 -13.84
N THR A 251 -11.87 -1.50 -15.09
CA THR A 251 -12.46 -2.56 -15.92
C THR A 251 -12.24 -3.96 -15.34
N PRO A 252 -11.03 -4.35 -14.84
CA PRO A 252 -10.84 -5.65 -14.21
C PRO A 252 -11.69 -5.90 -12.95
N ILE A 253 -11.86 -4.90 -12.07
CA ILE A 253 -12.71 -5.08 -10.87
C ILE A 253 -14.20 -5.14 -11.21
N LEU A 254 -14.70 -4.26 -12.09
CA LEU A 254 -16.10 -4.27 -12.55
C LEU A 254 -16.44 -5.57 -13.29
N THR A 255 -15.51 -6.10 -14.11
CA THR A 255 -15.65 -7.41 -14.76
C THR A 255 -15.71 -8.53 -13.74
N SER A 256 -14.81 -8.54 -12.75
CA SER A 256 -14.77 -9.58 -11.71
C SER A 256 -16.04 -9.60 -10.85
N LEU A 257 -16.57 -8.42 -10.50
CA LEU A 257 -17.83 -8.28 -9.77
C LEU A 257 -19.02 -8.74 -10.61
N SER A 258 -19.11 -8.33 -11.87
CA SER A 258 -20.20 -8.76 -12.79
C SER A 258 -20.20 -10.26 -13.07
N LEU A 259 -19.01 -10.88 -13.16
CA LEU A 259 -18.87 -12.34 -13.29
C LEU A 259 -19.30 -13.08 -12.02
N ALA A 260 -19.09 -12.50 -10.84
CA ALA A 260 -19.53 -13.08 -9.57
C ALA A 260 -21.04 -12.89 -9.31
N SER A 261 -21.62 -11.79 -9.80
CA SER A 261 -23.08 -11.54 -9.83
C SER A 261 -23.83 -12.54 -10.72
N SER A 262 -23.20 -12.91 -11.83
CA SER A 262 -23.74 -13.86 -12.79
C SER A 262 -23.69 -15.27 -12.21
N THR A 263 -24.71 -15.64 -11.43
CA THR A 263 -24.83 -17.02 -10.90
C THR A 263 -24.68 -18.04 -12.04
N PRO A 264 -23.91 -19.13 -11.85
CA PRO A 264 -23.74 -20.13 -12.89
C PRO A 264 -25.05 -20.92 -13.02
N VAL A 265 -25.89 -20.53 -13.97
CA VAL A 265 -27.02 -21.33 -14.41
C VAL A 265 -26.48 -22.67 -14.89
N ALA A 266 -26.86 -23.74 -14.20
CA ALA A 266 -26.45 -25.10 -14.49
C ALA A 266 -27.18 -25.67 -15.72
N ASP A 267 -27.07 -24.99 -16.86
CA ASP A 267 -27.25 -25.55 -18.21
C ASP A 267 -26.82 -24.53 -19.28
N SER A 268 -25.61 -24.67 -19.80
CA SER A 268 -25.28 -24.28 -21.17
C SER A 268 -24.01 -25.02 -21.64
N GLU A 269 -24.04 -25.49 -22.89
CA GLU A 269 -23.05 -26.42 -23.42
C GLU A 269 -21.65 -25.81 -23.51
N ARG A 270 -20.61 -26.62 -23.23
CA ARG A 270 -19.20 -26.22 -23.30
C ARG A 270 -18.82 -25.65 -24.68
N PRO A 271 -18.44 -24.36 -24.79
CA PRO A 271 -17.77 -23.86 -25.97
C PRO A 271 -16.30 -24.33 -26.00
N ALA A 272 -15.74 -24.49 -27.20
CA ALA A 272 -14.46 -25.17 -27.41
C ALA A 272 -13.24 -24.45 -26.79
N LYS A 273 -12.18 -25.24 -26.55
CA LYS A 273 -10.83 -24.78 -26.14
C LYS A 273 -10.35 -23.58 -26.97
N ARG A 274 -10.42 -22.39 -26.37
CA ARG A 274 -9.46 -21.32 -26.59
C ARG A 274 -8.77 -21.05 -25.27
N THR A 275 -7.45 -21.06 -25.26
CA THR A 275 -6.62 -20.58 -24.14
C THR A 275 -6.76 -19.07 -24.01
N LYS A 276 -7.93 -18.61 -23.55
CA LYS A 276 -8.08 -17.28 -22.98
C LYS A 276 -7.14 -17.25 -21.79
N LYS A 277 -6.20 -16.30 -21.77
CA LYS A 277 -5.33 -16.04 -20.62
C LYS A 277 -6.27 -15.91 -19.40
N GLU A 278 -6.08 -16.74 -18.38
CA GLU A 278 -6.93 -16.71 -17.18
C GLU A 278 -6.85 -15.30 -16.58
N GLU A 279 -7.91 -14.52 -16.79
CA GLU A 279 -8.04 -13.20 -16.19
C GLU A 279 -8.22 -13.42 -14.69
N PRO A 280 -7.39 -12.80 -13.83
CA PRO A 280 -7.46 -13.03 -12.39
C PRO A 280 -8.81 -12.55 -11.88
N MET A 281 -9.71 -13.51 -11.64
CA MET A 281 -10.90 -13.28 -10.83
C MET A 281 -10.40 -12.91 -9.44
N TYR A 282 -10.54 -11.65 -9.04
CA TYR A 282 -10.12 -11.13 -7.73
C TYR A 282 -11.04 -11.65 -6.63
N ALA A 283 -11.06 -12.97 -6.45
CA ALA A 283 -12.03 -13.70 -5.66
C ALA A 283 -11.98 -13.29 -4.18
N HIS A 284 -10.81 -12.96 -3.65
CA HIS A 284 -10.69 -12.52 -2.26
C HIS A 284 -11.20 -11.08 -2.07
N ILE A 285 -11.08 -10.22 -3.10
CA ILE A 285 -11.78 -8.92 -3.10
C ILE A 285 -13.30 -9.15 -3.08
N VAL A 286 -13.83 -9.97 -3.99
CA VAL A 286 -15.28 -10.26 -4.05
C VAL A 286 -15.80 -10.86 -2.74
N MET A 287 -15.07 -11.81 -2.13
CA MET A 287 -15.51 -12.53 -0.94
C MET A 287 -15.31 -11.78 0.39
N HIS A 288 -14.43 -10.77 0.44
CA HIS A 288 -14.00 -10.14 1.69
C HIS A 288 -14.14 -8.61 1.70
N SER A 289 -14.78 -8.01 0.71
CA SER A 289 -15.12 -6.59 0.69
C SER A 289 -16.56 -6.28 1.15
N THR A 290 -16.79 -5.02 1.49
CA THR A 290 -18.12 -4.45 1.78
C THR A 290 -18.34 -3.18 0.95
N ALA A 291 -19.60 -2.94 0.58
CA ALA A 291 -20.04 -1.75 -0.15
C ALA A 291 -20.25 -0.54 0.77
N LYS A 292 -20.43 -0.78 2.07
CA LYS A 292 -20.77 0.23 3.10
C LYS A 292 -19.53 0.56 3.93
N VAL A 293 -19.21 1.85 4.07
CA VAL A 293 -18.13 2.29 4.95
C VAL A 293 -18.52 1.99 6.41
N GLY A 294 -17.60 1.41 7.18
CA GLY A 294 -17.91 0.89 8.52
C GLY A 294 -18.82 -0.36 8.55
N GLY A 295 -19.15 -0.94 7.38
CA GLY A 295 -19.96 -2.15 7.27
C GLY A 295 -19.30 -3.34 7.97
N LYS A 296 -20.03 -3.99 8.88
CA LYS A 296 -19.56 -5.22 9.56
C LYS A 296 -19.78 -6.47 8.71
N GLU A 297 -20.60 -6.37 7.66
CA GLU A 297 -21.03 -7.48 6.82
C GLU A 297 -20.48 -7.33 5.40
N ARG A 298 -20.17 -8.46 4.79
CA ARG A 298 -19.69 -8.56 3.40
C ARG A 298 -20.87 -8.27 2.48
N SER A 299 -20.61 -7.48 1.44
CA SER A 299 -21.62 -7.10 0.47
C SER A 299 -21.73 -8.12 -0.65
N THR A 300 -22.87 -8.14 -1.34
CA THR A 300 -23.00 -8.92 -2.58
C THR A 300 -22.15 -8.31 -3.70
N PRO A 301 -21.81 -9.07 -4.76
CA PRO A 301 -21.03 -8.52 -5.88
C PRO A 301 -21.76 -7.36 -6.59
N GLU A 302 -23.09 -7.33 -6.60
CA GLU A 302 -23.91 -6.23 -7.13
C GLU A 302 -23.75 -4.97 -6.27
N GLU A 303 -23.91 -5.08 -4.94
CA GLU A 303 -23.73 -3.96 -4.01
C GLU A 303 -22.31 -3.37 -4.11
N LEU A 304 -21.30 -4.24 -4.22
CA LEU A 304 -19.90 -3.84 -4.42
C LEU A 304 -19.71 -3.12 -5.76
N LYS A 305 -20.29 -3.65 -6.85
CA LYS A 305 -20.25 -3.01 -8.18
C LYS A 305 -20.88 -1.62 -8.15
N GLY A 306 -22.09 -1.52 -7.60
CA GLY A 306 -22.80 -0.24 -7.44
C GLY A 306 -22.03 0.77 -6.58
N SER A 307 -21.37 0.32 -5.50
CA SER A 307 -20.55 1.20 -4.66
C SER A 307 -19.31 1.74 -5.39
N VAL A 308 -18.61 0.89 -6.17
CA VAL A 308 -17.47 1.32 -7.01
C VAL A 308 -17.93 2.28 -8.10
N LEU A 309 -19.04 1.98 -8.78
CA LEU A 309 -19.62 2.83 -9.82
C LEU A 309 -20.05 4.20 -9.24
N ARG A 310 -20.74 4.24 -8.09
CA ARG A 310 -21.15 5.50 -7.44
C ARG A 310 -19.93 6.35 -7.05
N GLY A 311 -18.87 5.71 -6.56
CA GLY A 311 -17.59 6.40 -6.33
C GLY A 311 -17.04 7.07 -7.60
N MET A 312 -17.07 6.37 -8.74
CA MET A 312 -16.65 6.92 -10.04
C MET A 312 -17.55 8.07 -10.49
N PHE A 313 -18.87 7.91 -10.40
CA PHE A 313 -19.84 8.94 -10.74
C PHE A 313 -19.64 10.22 -9.92
N ASN A 314 -19.57 10.10 -8.59
CA ASN A 314 -19.39 11.24 -7.68
C ASN A 314 -18.08 11.99 -7.94
N ALA A 315 -16.99 11.26 -8.23
CA ALA A 315 -15.71 11.88 -8.60
C ALA A 315 -15.78 12.65 -9.94
N ALA A 316 -16.60 12.19 -10.89
CA ALA A 316 -16.83 12.84 -12.19
C ALA A 316 -17.83 14.02 -12.12
N ALA A 317 -18.82 13.95 -11.23
CA ALA A 317 -19.77 15.02 -10.97
C ALA A 317 -19.09 16.25 -10.35
N HIS A 318 -18.19 16.02 -9.37
CA HIS A 318 -17.44 17.09 -8.71
C HIS A 318 -16.74 18.03 -9.71
N GLY A 319 -16.87 19.35 -9.51
CA GLY A 319 -16.36 20.40 -10.41
C GLY A 319 -14.83 20.45 -10.64
N GLY A 320 -14.05 19.53 -10.06
CA GLY A 320 -12.62 19.37 -10.35
C GLY A 320 -12.32 18.33 -11.44
N ALA A 321 -13.32 17.54 -11.88
CA ALA A 321 -13.17 16.57 -12.96
C ALA A 321 -12.95 17.27 -14.30
N THR A 322 -12.11 16.70 -15.17
CA THR A 322 -11.97 17.22 -16.54
C THR A 322 -13.16 16.78 -17.39
N GLU A 323 -13.70 17.67 -18.20
CA GLU A 323 -14.86 17.39 -19.06
C GLU A 323 -14.65 16.16 -19.98
N PRO A 324 -13.46 15.91 -20.59
CA PRO A 324 -13.21 14.69 -21.34
C PRO A 324 -13.22 13.41 -20.49
N ASN A 325 -12.87 13.48 -19.20
CA ASN A 325 -12.88 12.32 -18.32
C ASN A 325 -14.28 12.05 -17.77
N ARG A 326 -15.01 13.09 -17.36
CA ARG A 326 -16.43 13.02 -16.98
C ARG A 326 -17.25 12.27 -18.02
N ARG A 327 -17.14 12.64 -19.30
CA ARG A 327 -17.83 11.97 -20.41
C ARG A 327 -17.49 10.49 -20.55
N LYS A 328 -16.25 10.07 -20.29
CA LYS A 328 -15.84 8.66 -20.31
C LYS A 328 -16.39 7.90 -19.11
N ILE A 329 -16.35 8.50 -17.92
CA ILE A 329 -16.85 7.90 -16.69
C ILE A 329 -18.37 7.71 -16.76
N TYR A 330 -19.12 8.73 -17.18
CA TYR A 330 -20.57 8.63 -17.40
C TYR A 330 -20.95 7.65 -18.54
N LYS A 331 -20.04 7.44 -19.51
CA LYS A 331 -20.21 6.38 -20.49
C LYS A 331 -20.11 5.00 -19.83
N VAL A 332 -19.09 4.76 -19.00
CA VAL A 332 -18.91 3.49 -18.26
C VAL A 332 -20.07 3.25 -17.31
N TRP A 333 -20.53 4.27 -16.57
CA TRP A 333 -21.72 4.20 -15.70
C TRP A 333 -22.94 3.62 -16.41
N ARG A 334 -23.30 4.18 -17.59
CA ARG A 334 -24.41 3.68 -18.40
C ARG A 334 -24.16 2.30 -19.03
N GLU A 335 -22.93 2.00 -19.45
CA GLU A 335 -22.58 0.69 -20.02
C GLU A 335 -22.61 -0.43 -18.97
N GLU A 336 -22.37 -0.12 -17.70
CA GLU A 336 -22.32 -1.06 -16.58
C GLU A 336 -23.67 -1.19 -15.82
N GLY A 337 -24.67 -0.37 -16.17
CA GLY A 337 -26.00 -0.37 -15.57
C GLY A 337 -26.06 0.28 -14.18
N GLY A 338 -25.48 1.46 -14.01
CA GLY A 338 -25.73 2.28 -12.81
C GLY A 338 -27.16 2.85 -12.84
N ASP A 339 -27.87 2.75 -11.71
CA ASP A 339 -29.21 3.32 -11.54
C ASP A 339 -29.13 4.84 -11.51
N ASP A 340 -29.82 5.53 -12.43
CA ASP A 340 -29.86 7.00 -12.52
C ASP A 340 -30.84 7.62 -11.48
N ASP A 341 -31.30 6.85 -10.48
CA ASP A 341 -32.39 7.16 -9.52
C ASP A 341 -32.03 8.17 -8.39
N ASP A 342 -31.13 9.13 -8.64
CA ASP A 342 -30.81 10.25 -7.72
C ASP A 342 -31.45 11.59 -8.18
N ASP A 343 -32.38 11.58 -9.15
CA ASP A 343 -32.99 12.78 -9.77
C ASP A 343 -34.36 13.22 -9.19
N ASP A 344 -34.95 12.50 -8.20
CA ASP A 344 -36.35 12.67 -7.72
C ASP A 344 -36.48 12.94 -6.19
N ASP A 345 -35.70 13.86 -5.60
CA ASP A 345 -35.88 14.29 -4.18
C ASP A 345 -35.49 15.77 -3.90
N GLU A 346 -35.86 16.70 -4.81
CA GLU A 346 -35.95 18.15 -4.51
C GLU A 346 -37.28 18.77 -5.06
N GLU A 347 -38.37 18.67 -4.29
CA GLU A 347 -39.55 19.58 -4.34
C GLU A 347 -39.67 20.42 -3.04
#